data_AF-A0A6C0CXK7-F1
#
_entry.id   AF-A0A6C0CXK7-F1
#
_cell.length_a   1.000
_cell.length_b   1.000
_cell.length_c   1.000
_cell.angle_alpha   90.00
_cell.angle_beta   90.00
_cell.angle_gamma   90.00
#
_symmetry.space_group_name_H-M   'P 1'
#
loop_
_entity.id
_entity.type
_entity.pdbx_description
1 polymer ?
#
loop_
_entity_poly.entity_id
_entity_poly.type
_entity_poly.pdbx_seq_one_letter_code
_entity_poly.pdbx_strand_id
1 'polypeptide(L)'
;MNRMQGVVNGVYLCNHGRVDEINDRISDRNIPSSSLQPQYSIRPVSTKYGYMQVLDQYRKPNISLNSYKPYSTKAIFNPGNAQAPWNGFSNNINVESQLRNQFFALQRCEQSEYVPSSDSDLYKTTVNFKPVKQTHPLLFDKPEFAPFNPNTLNCKENVFYNSSVQCVKDGPLCLPEK
;
A
#
# COMPACT_ATOMS: atom_id res chain seq x y z
N MET A 1 24.20 3.87 -43.30
CA MET A 1 23.58 3.14 -42.15
C MET A 1 23.31 4.14 -41.03
N ASN A 2 22.09 4.66 -40.92
CA ASN A 2 21.77 5.79 -40.05
C ASN A 2 21.40 5.32 -38.64
N ARG A 3 22.34 5.41 -37.69
CA ARG A 3 22.08 5.29 -36.25
C ARG A 3 21.63 6.65 -35.71
N MET A 4 20.46 6.70 -35.05
CA MET A 4 20.08 7.88 -34.29
C MET A 4 20.99 8.02 -33.06
N GLN A 5 21.59 9.19 -32.91
CA GLN A 5 22.49 9.50 -31.80
C GLN A 5 21.67 9.61 -30.50
N GLY A 6 22.12 8.93 -29.43
CA GLY A 6 21.43 8.93 -28.14
C GLY A 6 20.31 7.88 -27.99
N VAL A 7 20.06 7.07 -29.02
CA VAL A 7 19.08 5.98 -28.97
C VAL A 7 19.80 4.63 -29.01
N VAL A 8 19.45 3.75 -28.06
CA VAL A 8 19.98 2.39 -28.00
C VAL A 8 19.51 1.63 -29.25
N ASN A 9 20.44 0.96 -29.93
CA ASN A 9 20.08 0.09 -31.06
C ASN A 9 19.61 -1.25 -30.52
N GLY A 10 18.29 -1.39 -30.36
CA GLY A 10 17.64 -2.60 -29.85
C GLY A 10 16.61 -2.29 -28.76
N VAL A 11 16.20 -3.32 -28.02
CA VAL A 11 15.27 -3.17 -26.89
C VAL A 11 16.06 -2.90 -25.62
N TYR A 12 15.75 -1.80 -24.94
CA TYR A 12 16.37 -1.40 -23.68
C TYR A 12 15.34 -1.50 -22.55
N LEU A 13 15.43 -2.55 -21.74
CA LEU A 13 14.57 -2.76 -20.58
C LEU A 13 15.22 -2.12 -19.34
N CYS A 14 14.52 -1.18 -18.72
CA CYS A 14 14.96 -0.47 -17.52
C CYS A 14 14.05 -0.74 -16.33
N ASN A 15 14.51 -0.32 -15.15
CA ASN A 15 13.72 -0.28 -13.91
C ASN A 15 13.41 -1.63 -13.26
N HIS A 16 14.11 -2.72 -13.61
CA HIS A 16 13.92 -4.01 -12.94
C HIS A 16 14.17 -3.93 -11.42
N GLY A 17 15.27 -3.29 -11.00
CA GLY A 17 15.54 -3.09 -9.56
C GLY A 17 14.49 -2.25 -8.83
N ARG A 18 13.82 -1.31 -9.52
CA ARG A 18 12.70 -0.54 -8.94
C ARG A 18 11.46 -1.43 -8.77
N VAL A 19 11.22 -2.34 -9.72
CA VAL A 19 10.11 -3.30 -9.62
C VAL A 19 10.37 -4.25 -8.45
N ASP A 20 11.61 -4.74 -8.31
CA ASP A 20 12.00 -5.61 -7.19
C ASP A 20 11.87 -4.89 -5.84
N GLU A 21 12.38 -3.65 -5.71
CA GLU A 21 12.21 -2.85 -4.49
C GLU A 21 10.74 -2.65 -4.11
N ILE A 22 9.88 -2.36 -5.10
CA ILE A 22 8.44 -2.20 -4.87
C ILE A 22 7.82 -3.53 -4.41
N ASN A 23 8.19 -4.64 -5.05
CA ASN A 23 7.71 -5.96 -4.68
C ASN A 23 8.12 -6.33 -3.25
N ASP A 24 9.37 -6.10 -2.88
CA ASP A 24 9.89 -6.34 -1.53
C ASP A 24 9.13 -5.49 -0.51
N ARG A 25 8.96 -4.20 -0.77
CA ARG A 25 8.21 -3.29 0.11
C ARG A 25 6.73 -3.65 0.25
N ILE A 26 6.11 -4.20 -0.79
CA ILE A 26 4.73 -4.69 -0.73
C ILE A 26 4.68 -5.99 0.09
N SER A 27 5.66 -6.88 -0.09
CA SER A 27 5.76 -8.13 0.66
C SER A 27 5.94 -7.88 2.16
N ASP A 28 6.87 -6.99 2.54
CA ASP A 28 7.19 -6.67 3.94
C ASP A 28 5.99 -6.11 4.72
N ARG A 29 5.08 -5.41 4.04
CA ARG A 29 3.84 -4.90 4.67
C ARG A 29 2.90 -6.00 5.12
N ASN A 30 3.01 -7.21 4.58
CA ASN A 30 2.17 -8.35 4.97
C ASN A 30 2.75 -9.12 6.16
N ILE A 31 3.93 -8.74 6.64
CA ILE A 31 4.63 -9.43 7.72
C ILE A 31 4.53 -8.57 8.99
N PRO A 32 4.04 -9.13 10.11
CA PRO A 32 4.02 -8.41 11.39
C PRO A 32 5.45 -8.13 11.86
N SER A 33 5.65 -6.99 12.55
CA SER A 33 6.98 -6.60 13.05
C SER A 33 7.58 -7.58 14.07
N SER A 34 6.74 -8.41 14.69
CA SER A 34 7.18 -9.46 15.61
C SER A 34 6.23 -10.66 15.53
N SER A 35 6.71 -11.85 15.90
CA SER A 35 5.88 -13.05 15.96
C SER A 35 4.73 -12.88 16.96
N LEU A 36 3.50 -12.93 16.44
CA LEU A 36 2.28 -12.83 17.22
C LEU A 36 1.89 -14.20 17.80
N GLN A 37 1.25 -14.19 18.97
CA GLN A 37 0.72 -15.43 19.55
C GLN A 37 -0.39 -16.00 18.67
N PRO A 38 -0.28 -17.26 18.22
CA PRO A 38 -1.34 -17.92 17.46
C PRO A 38 -2.51 -18.30 18.39
N GLN A 39 -3.71 -18.36 17.82
CA GLN A 39 -4.86 -18.93 18.50
C GLN A 39 -4.96 -20.42 18.17
N TYR A 40 -4.91 -21.28 19.18
CA TYR A 40 -5.10 -22.72 19.02
C TYR A 40 -6.56 -23.07 19.22
N SER A 41 -7.13 -23.81 18.27
CA SER A 41 -8.43 -24.45 18.47
C SER A 41 -8.25 -25.80 19.16
N ILE A 42 -9.20 -26.15 20.02
CA ILE A 42 -9.28 -27.49 20.59
C ILE A 42 -9.64 -28.45 19.46
N ARG A 43 -8.87 -29.53 19.31
CA ARG A 43 -9.20 -30.58 18.34
C ARG A 43 -10.28 -31.47 18.94
N PRO A 44 -11.25 -31.99 18.17
CA PRO A 44 -12.18 -32.97 18.71
C PRO A 44 -11.47 -34.32 18.95
N VAL A 45 -11.89 -35.04 19.99
CA VAL A 45 -11.47 -36.42 20.29
C VAL A 45 -12.65 -37.37 20.19
N SER A 46 -12.37 -38.64 19.86
CA SER A 46 -13.41 -39.65 19.67
C SER A 46 -14.06 -40.01 21.00
N THR A 47 -15.36 -39.79 21.13
CA THR A 47 -16.12 -40.17 22.34
C THR A 47 -16.66 -41.60 22.29
N LYS A 48 -16.51 -42.32 21.17
CA LYS A 48 -17.17 -43.61 20.89
C LYS A 48 -16.95 -44.67 21.97
N TYR A 49 -15.77 -44.69 22.59
CA TYR A 49 -15.40 -45.66 23.61
C TYR A 49 -15.17 -45.01 24.99
N GLY A 50 -15.47 -43.72 25.15
CA GLY A 50 -15.29 -43.00 26.40
C GLY A 50 -16.52 -43.16 27.29
N TYR A 51 -16.46 -44.02 28.31
CA TYR A 51 -17.50 -44.11 29.33
C TYR A 51 -17.23 -43.09 30.44
N MET A 52 -18.01 -42.00 30.44
CA MET A 52 -17.81 -40.81 31.27
C MET A 52 -16.44 -40.16 30.96
N GLN A 53 -16.41 -38.86 30.64
CA GLN A 53 -15.16 -38.16 30.27
C GLN A 53 -14.28 -37.88 31.50
N VAL A 54 -13.93 -38.93 32.25
CA VAL A 54 -13.12 -38.84 33.47
C VAL A 54 -11.63 -38.70 33.12
N LEU A 55 -11.21 -39.21 31.95
CA LEU A 55 -9.82 -39.17 31.50
C LEU A 55 -9.69 -38.28 30.26
N ASP A 56 -8.62 -37.48 30.26
CA ASP A 56 -8.20 -36.72 29.09
C ASP A 56 -7.73 -37.66 27.97
N GLN A 57 -8.39 -37.57 26.82
CA GLN A 57 -8.11 -38.40 25.64
C GLN A 57 -7.19 -37.68 24.63
N TYR A 58 -6.74 -36.45 24.92
CA TYR A 58 -5.83 -35.72 24.06
C TYR A 58 -4.47 -36.37 24.00
N ARG A 59 -3.93 -36.47 22.78
CA ARG A 59 -2.53 -36.85 22.59
C ARG A 59 -1.64 -35.76 23.18
N LYS A 60 -0.74 -36.14 24.08
CA LYS A 60 0.26 -35.25 24.65
C LYS A 60 1.15 -34.67 23.54
N PRO A 61 1.44 -33.36 23.55
CA PRO A 61 2.30 -32.74 22.55
C PRO A 61 3.75 -33.23 22.73
N ASN A 62 4.46 -33.38 21.61
CA ASN A 62 5.89 -33.72 21.61
C ASN A 62 6.79 -32.48 21.71
N ILE A 63 6.25 -31.30 21.41
CA ILE A 63 6.97 -30.03 21.40
C ILE A 63 6.42 -29.10 22.49
N SER A 64 7.31 -28.32 23.11
CA SER A 64 6.92 -27.28 24.06
C SER A 64 6.25 -26.11 23.33
N LEU A 65 5.35 -25.43 24.03
CA LEU A 65 4.73 -24.19 23.56
C LEU A 65 5.77 -23.06 23.52
N ASN A 66 5.70 -22.25 22.47
CA ASN A 66 6.49 -21.02 22.36
C ASN A 66 5.95 -19.96 23.32
N SER A 67 6.85 -19.17 23.91
CA SER A 67 6.47 -18.01 24.73
C SER A 67 6.43 -16.75 23.88
N TYR A 68 5.33 -16.00 23.97
CA TYR A 68 5.09 -14.78 23.20
C TYR A 68 4.92 -13.59 24.13
N LYS A 69 5.42 -12.42 23.71
CA LYS A 69 5.19 -11.17 24.45
C LYS A 69 3.73 -10.72 24.29
N PRO A 70 3.15 -10.05 25.29
CA PRO A 70 1.86 -9.38 25.17
C PRO A 70 1.81 -8.49 23.93
N TYR A 71 0.73 -8.61 23.15
CA TYR A 71 0.53 -7.76 21.98
C TYR A 71 0.20 -6.32 22.40
N SER A 72 0.85 -5.34 21.78
CA SER A 72 0.57 -3.92 21.95
C SER A 72 0.67 -3.21 20.61
N THR A 73 -0.37 -2.44 20.26
CA THR A 73 -0.44 -1.65 19.02
C THR A 73 0.63 -0.56 18.94
N LYS A 74 1.16 -0.12 20.10
CA LYS A 74 2.24 0.87 20.16
C LYS A 74 3.59 0.31 19.70
N ALA A 75 3.84 -0.97 19.94
CA ALA A 75 5.15 -1.60 19.73
C ALA A 75 5.16 -2.55 18.52
N ILE A 76 4.04 -3.17 18.19
CA ILE A 76 3.96 -4.23 17.20
C ILE A 76 2.93 -3.85 16.14
N PHE A 77 3.38 -3.72 14.90
CA PHE A 77 2.48 -3.60 13.76
C PHE A 77 1.92 -4.97 13.38
N ASN A 78 0.60 -5.06 13.24
CA ASN A 78 -0.11 -6.24 12.78
C ASN A 78 -0.85 -5.91 11.47
N PRO A 79 -0.37 -6.40 10.32
CA PRO A 79 -1.04 -6.21 9.03
C PRO A 79 -2.22 -7.16 8.81
N GLY A 80 -2.52 -8.04 9.77
CA GLY A 80 -3.61 -9.00 9.70
C GLY A 80 -5.00 -8.37 9.79
N ASN A 81 -5.97 -9.16 10.24
CA ASN A 81 -7.36 -8.71 10.35
C ASN A 81 -7.53 -7.64 11.45
N ALA A 82 -8.72 -7.01 11.48
CA ALA A 82 -9.09 -6.04 12.51
C ALA A 82 -9.08 -6.59 13.95
N GLN A 83 -8.93 -7.91 14.13
CA GLN A 83 -8.90 -8.57 15.44
C GLN A 83 -7.47 -8.95 15.81
N ALA A 84 -6.87 -8.14 16.67
CA ALA A 84 -5.58 -8.45 17.27
C ALA A 84 -5.58 -9.79 18.04
N PRO A 85 -4.40 -10.40 18.28
CA PRO A 85 -4.29 -11.57 19.14
C PRO A 85 -4.95 -11.36 20.51
N TRP A 86 -5.66 -12.38 21.00
CA TRP A 86 -6.42 -12.33 22.27
C TRP A 86 -5.61 -11.80 23.45
N ASN A 87 -4.32 -12.14 23.51
CA ASN A 87 -3.39 -11.72 24.55
C ASN A 87 -3.29 -10.18 24.70
N GLY A 88 -3.41 -9.43 23.60
CA GLY A 88 -3.43 -7.97 23.67
C GLY A 88 -4.68 -7.43 24.40
N PHE A 89 -5.84 -8.02 24.09
CA PHE A 89 -7.11 -7.68 24.72
C PHE A 89 -7.13 -8.11 26.20
N SER A 90 -6.72 -9.34 26.50
CA SER A 90 -6.79 -9.89 27.87
C SER A 90 -5.92 -9.15 28.89
N ASN A 91 -4.80 -8.55 28.44
CA ASN A 91 -3.97 -7.73 29.32
C ASN A 91 -4.49 -6.30 29.49
N ASN A 92 -5.37 -5.83 28.62
CA ASN A 92 -5.87 -4.45 28.60
C ASN A 92 -7.40 -4.39 28.67
N ILE A 93 -8.04 -5.35 29.35
CA ILE A 93 -9.51 -5.46 29.42
C ILE A 93 -10.14 -4.15 29.88
N ASN A 94 -9.60 -3.50 30.91
CA ASN A 94 -10.15 -2.25 31.43
C ASN A 94 -10.13 -1.13 30.38
N VAL A 95 -9.03 -0.99 29.63
CA VAL A 95 -8.90 0.02 28.59
C VAL A 95 -9.88 -0.27 27.45
N GLU A 96 -9.95 -1.52 27.01
CA GLU A 96 -10.88 -1.96 25.97
C GLU A 96 -12.35 -1.78 26.37
N SER A 97 -12.70 -2.10 27.62
CA SER A 97 -14.04 -1.87 28.18
C SER A 97 -14.36 -0.38 28.27
N GLN A 98 -13.37 0.47 28.58
CA GLN A 98 -13.54 1.92 28.57
C GLN A 98 -13.75 2.46 27.15
N LEU A 99 -12.92 2.03 26.19
CA LEU A 99 -13.06 2.42 24.77
C LEU A 99 -14.38 1.94 24.16
N ARG A 100 -14.89 0.79 24.61
CA ARG A 100 -16.22 0.26 24.24
C ARG A 100 -17.37 0.85 25.05
N ASN A 101 -17.09 1.80 25.96
CA ASN A 101 -18.06 2.45 26.82
C ASN A 101 -18.92 1.47 27.64
N GLN A 102 -18.33 0.39 28.16
CA GLN A 102 -19.06 -0.66 28.90
C GLN A 102 -19.32 -0.30 30.37
N PHE A 103 -18.58 0.65 30.93
CA PHE A 103 -18.72 1.05 32.34
C PHE A 103 -19.92 1.97 32.59
N PHE A 104 -20.36 2.70 31.57
CA PHE A 104 -21.47 3.63 31.69
C PHE A 104 -22.75 3.01 31.11
N ALA A 105 -23.87 3.20 31.81
CA ALA A 105 -25.17 2.86 31.25
C ALA A 105 -25.44 3.75 30.02
N LEU A 106 -26.15 3.21 29.03
CA LEU A 106 -26.58 3.97 27.86
C LEU A 106 -27.46 5.15 28.30
N GLN A 107 -26.92 6.36 28.27
CA GLN A 107 -27.62 7.60 28.57
C GLN A 107 -27.64 8.48 27.30
N ARG A 108 -28.79 9.07 26.97
CA ARG A 108 -28.91 10.01 25.83
C ARG A 108 -28.62 11.44 26.29
N CYS A 109 -27.36 11.71 26.60
CA CYS A 109 -26.86 13.04 27.01
C CYS A 109 -25.46 13.27 26.41
N GLU A 110 -25.06 14.53 26.24
CA GLU A 110 -23.77 14.89 25.62
C GLU A 110 -22.55 14.32 26.36
N GLN A 111 -22.70 13.97 27.64
CA GLN A 111 -21.63 13.42 28.48
C GLN A 111 -21.38 11.91 28.24
N SER A 112 -22.26 11.20 27.51
CA SER A 112 -22.11 9.76 27.28
C SER A 112 -21.26 9.41 26.05
N GLU A 113 -20.98 10.38 25.18
CA GLU A 113 -20.18 10.22 23.98
C GLU A 113 -18.72 10.62 24.26
N TYR A 114 -17.78 9.78 23.84
CA TYR A 114 -16.36 10.14 23.90
C TYR A 114 -16.04 11.18 22.82
N VAL A 115 -15.87 12.43 23.24
CA VAL A 115 -15.42 13.53 22.38
C VAL A 115 -13.92 13.73 22.58
N PRO A 116 -13.08 13.54 21.53
CA PRO A 116 -11.65 13.79 21.64
C PRO A 116 -11.38 15.27 21.96
N SER A 117 -10.25 15.55 22.62
CA SER A 117 -9.81 16.94 22.80
C SER A 117 -9.65 17.65 21.46
N SER A 118 -9.97 18.94 21.40
CA SER A 118 -9.74 19.82 20.25
C SER A 118 -8.27 19.88 19.83
N ASP A 119 -7.35 19.58 20.74
CA ASP A 119 -5.91 19.51 20.46
C ASP A 119 -5.44 18.12 20.00
N SER A 120 -6.33 17.13 19.91
CA SER A 120 -5.97 15.79 19.43
C SER A 120 -5.60 15.81 17.94
N ASP A 121 -4.76 14.85 17.55
CA ASP A 121 -4.31 14.66 16.16
C ASP A 121 -5.48 14.42 15.18
N LEU A 122 -6.66 14.00 15.68
CA LEU A 122 -7.87 13.84 14.86
C LEU A 122 -8.36 15.18 14.30
N TYR A 123 -8.26 16.25 15.10
CA TYR A 123 -8.75 17.58 14.75
C TYR A 123 -7.64 18.55 14.32
N LYS A 124 -6.41 18.33 14.81
CA LYS A 124 -5.28 19.23 14.55
C LYS A 124 -4.36 18.66 13.49
N THR A 125 -4.47 19.16 12.26
CA THR A 125 -3.55 18.83 11.17
C THR A 125 -2.28 19.68 11.25
N THR A 126 -1.38 19.36 12.19
CA THR A 126 -0.05 20.00 12.20
C THR A 126 0.79 19.43 11.07
N VAL A 127 0.86 20.13 9.93
CA VAL A 127 1.80 19.81 8.86
C VAL A 127 3.16 20.38 9.23
N ASN A 128 4.12 19.53 9.58
CA ASN A 128 5.48 19.96 9.85
C ASN A 128 6.16 20.41 8.55
N PHE A 129 6.15 21.72 8.27
CA PHE A 129 6.87 22.30 7.13
C PHE A 129 8.38 22.18 7.36
N LYS A 130 9.04 21.30 6.60
CA LYS A 130 10.50 21.27 6.49
C LYS A 130 10.88 21.94 5.17
N PRO A 131 11.54 23.11 5.17
CA PRO A 131 12.02 23.71 3.93
C PRO A 131 13.12 22.82 3.35
N VAL A 132 12.77 22.07 2.30
CA VAL A 132 13.73 21.29 1.52
C VAL A 132 14.23 22.16 0.37
N LYS A 133 15.55 22.23 0.18
CA LYS A 133 16.15 22.93 -0.96
C LYS A 133 15.75 22.20 -2.25
N GLN A 134 15.05 22.89 -3.15
CA GLN A 134 14.68 22.37 -4.46
C GLN A 134 15.96 22.07 -5.27
N THR A 135 16.14 20.81 -5.67
CA THR A 135 17.31 20.34 -6.43
C THR A 135 17.21 20.62 -7.92
N HIS A 136 16.00 20.88 -8.43
CA HIS A 136 15.73 21.09 -9.84
C HIS A 136 15.39 22.55 -10.14
N PRO A 137 16.32 23.34 -10.72
CA PRO A 137 16.13 24.77 -10.93
C PRO A 137 14.99 25.09 -11.91
N LEU A 138 14.72 24.20 -12.87
CA LEU A 138 13.71 24.40 -13.91
C LEU A 138 12.30 23.87 -13.53
N LEU A 139 12.11 23.33 -12.33
CA LEU A 139 10.85 22.63 -11.98
C LEU A 139 9.62 23.56 -12.00
N PHE A 140 9.84 24.85 -11.73
CA PHE A 140 8.79 25.87 -11.71
C PHE A 140 8.92 26.87 -12.86
N ASP A 141 9.90 26.68 -13.75
CA ASP A 141 10.02 27.49 -14.95
C ASP A 141 8.98 27.04 -15.97
N LYS A 142 8.17 27.98 -16.42
CA LYS A 142 7.25 27.79 -17.53
C LYS A 142 7.91 28.37 -18.79
N PRO A 143 8.49 27.54 -19.67
CA PRO A 143 9.00 28.04 -20.92
C PRO A 143 7.84 28.53 -21.79
N GLU A 144 7.90 29.79 -22.21
CA GLU A 144 7.03 30.28 -23.27
C GLU A 144 7.55 29.72 -24.60
N PHE A 145 6.82 28.76 -25.16
CA PHE A 145 7.11 28.26 -26.50
C PHE A 145 6.48 29.19 -27.54
N ALA A 146 7.26 29.58 -28.54
CA ALA A 146 6.70 30.21 -29.74
C ALA A 146 5.68 29.26 -30.40
N PRO A 147 4.64 29.78 -31.08
CA PRO A 147 3.67 28.94 -31.78
C PRO A 147 4.39 28.05 -32.80
N PHE A 148 4.44 26.75 -32.51
CA PHE A 148 5.05 25.75 -33.37
C PHE A 148 3.98 25.17 -34.29
N ASN A 149 4.15 25.34 -35.60
CA ASN A 149 3.31 24.67 -36.59
C ASN A 149 3.96 23.31 -36.94
N PRO A 150 3.40 22.18 -36.50
CA PRO A 150 3.95 20.85 -36.83
C PRO A 150 3.75 20.48 -38.30
N ASN A 151 2.93 21.22 -39.06
CA ASN A 151 2.71 20.97 -40.47
C ASN A 151 3.77 21.68 -41.33
N THR A 152 4.92 21.05 -41.52
CA THR A 152 5.97 21.53 -42.43
C THR A 152 5.63 21.31 -43.91
N LEU A 153 4.61 20.50 -44.20
CA LEU A 153 4.24 20.05 -45.55
C LEU A 153 3.11 20.87 -46.20
N ASN A 154 2.53 21.84 -45.48
CA ASN A 154 1.46 22.74 -45.98
C ASN A 154 0.32 22.03 -46.75
N CYS A 155 -0.07 20.83 -46.32
CA CYS A 155 -1.03 19.91 -46.96
C CYS A 155 -2.49 20.40 -47.14
N LYS A 156 -2.80 21.68 -46.98
CA LYS A 156 -4.16 22.17 -46.74
C LYS A 156 -4.95 22.55 -48.00
N GLU A 157 -4.34 22.53 -49.18
CA GLU A 157 -4.93 23.17 -50.37
C GLU A 157 -6.10 22.41 -51.01
N ASN A 158 -6.25 21.10 -50.77
CA ASN A 158 -7.28 20.29 -51.43
C ASN A 158 -8.52 20.07 -50.54
N VAL A 159 -9.69 20.43 -51.06
CA VAL A 159 -10.99 20.42 -50.35
C VAL A 159 -11.56 19.00 -50.19
N PHE A 160 -11.22 18.07 -51.08
CA PHE A 160 -11.68 16.67 -51.04
C PHE A 160 -10.49 15.70 -50.90
N TYR A 161 -10.66 14.63 -50.10
CA TYR A 161 -9.64 13.62 -49.75
C TYR A 161 -8.44 14.12 -48.93
N ASN A 162 -8.66 15.11 -48.05
CA ASN A 162 -7.67 15.62 -47.10
C ASN A 162 -7.50 14.68 -45.90
N SER A 163 -6.86 13.54 -46.10
CA SER A 163 -6.38 12.70 -45.00
C SER A 163 -4.89 12.93 -44.77
N SER A 164 -4.47 12.94 -43.51
CA SER A 164 -3.05 13.07 -43.13
C SER A 164 -2.17 11.98 -43.76
N VAL A 165 -2.75 10.81 -44.03
CA VAL A 165 -2.10 9.67 -44.71
C VAL A 165 -1.70 10.02 -46.15
N GLN A 166 -2.57 10.71 -46.88
CA GLN A 166 -2.30 11.08 -48.28
C GLN A 166 -1.16 12.11 -48.36
N CYS A 167 -1.11 13.07 -47.43
CA CYS A 167 -0.05 14.08 -47.46
C CYS A 167 1.34 13.50 -47.15
N VAL A 168 1.43 12.51 -46.27
CA VAL A 168 2.71 11.84 -45.96
C VAL A 168 3.20 11.00 -47.13
N LYS A 169 2.29 10.47 -47.96
CA LYS A 169 2.61 9.67 -49.15
C LYS A 169 3.33 10.49 -50.24
N ASP A 170 2.91 11.73 -50.44
CA ASP A 170 3.45 12.61 -51.50
C ASP A 170 4.64 13.46 -51.01
N GLY A 171 5.00 13.36 -49.72
CA GLY A 171 6.18 14.00 -49.15
C GLY A 171 7.49 13.33 -49.57
N PRO A 172 8.64 14.02 -49.43
CA PRO A 172 9.93 13.45 -49.81
C PRO A 172 10.23 12.17 -49.00
N LEU A 173 10.30 11.03 -49.69
CA LEU A 173 10.71 9.76 -49.10
C LEU A 173 12.19 9.83 -48.70
N CYS A 174 12.48 9.66 -47.42
CA CYS A 174 13.86 9.45 -46.96
C CYS A 174 14.34 8.05 -47.39
N LEU A 175 14.85 7.92 -48.61
CA LEU A 175 15.60 6.75 -49.01
C LEU A 175 17.01 6.84 -48.40
N PRO A 176 17.51 5.78 -47.72
CA PRO A 176 18.89 5.77 -47.30
C PRO A 176 19.79 5.70 -48.54
N GLU A 177 20.67 6.69 -48.70
CA GLU A 177 21.76 6.62 -49.69
C GLU A 177 22.64 5.40 -49.41
N LYS A 178 23.06 4.73 -50.49
CA LYS A 178 23.91 3.53 -50.51
C LYS A 178 25.22 3.74 -49.76
#